data_AF-A0A0P7HU32-F1
#
_entry.id   AF-A0A0P7HU32-F1
#
_cell.length_a   1.000
_cell.length_b   1.000
_cell.length_c   1.000
_cell.angle_alpha   90.00
_cell.angle_beta   90.00
_cell.angle_gamma   90.00
#
_symmetry.space_group_name_H-M   'P 1'
#
loop_
_entity.id
_entity.type
_entity.pdbx_description
1 polymer ?
#
loop_
_entity_poly.entity_id
_entity_poly.type
_entity_poly.pdbx_seq_one_letter_code
_entity_poly.pdbx_strand_id
1 'polypeptide(L)'
;MREAGGDPKNVGIVPVSASPVQYDGPCWTAERVSPSDLTGISIQFSRGERYLAADTGWVVVDGLGTMLMYVEETKLYRLLSHFVTRARGRRFRHVTGIADDVVSSDTLARFQSLHDRSVSLE
;
A
#
# COMPACT_ATOMS: atom_id res chain seq x y z
N MET A 1 5.88 7.76 -12.53
CA MET A 1 4.64 8.59 -12.51
C MET A 1 4.77 9.83 -13.39
N ARG A 2 5.69 10.77 -13.09
CA ARG A 2 5.96 11.93 -13.95
C ARG A 2 6.36 11.55 -15.38
N GLU A 3 7.24 10.56 -15.50
CA GLU A 3 7.68 10.00 -16.79
C GLU A 3 6.54 9.37 -17.60
N ALA A 4 5.46 8.96 -16.93
CA ALA A 4 4.25 8.43 -17.55
C ALA A 4 3.16 9.51 -17.74
N GLY A 5 3.49 10.79 -17.58
CA GLY A 5 2.56 11.92 -17.74
C GLY A 5 1.61 12.19 -16.56
N GLY A 6 1.83 11.56 -15.40
CA GLY A 6 1.01 11.81 -14.21
C GLY A 6 1.38 13.11 -13.49
N ASP A 7 0.38 13.81 -12.94
CA ASP A 7 0.56 14.96 -12.04
C ASP A 7 0.65 14.54 -10.56
N PRO A 8 1.83 14.66 -9.91
CA PRO A 8 2.03 14.28 -8.50
C PRO A 8 1.08 14.92 -7.50
N LYS A 9 0.47 16.07 -7.83
CA LYS A 9 -0.52 16.71 -6.96
C LYS A 9 -1.79 15.87 -6.78
N ASN A 10 -2.02 14.90 -7.66
CA ASN A 10 -3.11 13.94 -7.57
C ASN A 10 -2.72 12.67 -6.78
N VAL A 11 -1.58 12.67 -6.09
CA VAL A 11 -1.09 11.53 -5.32
C VAL A 11 -1.09 11.86 -3.83
N GLY A 12 -1.67 10.95 -3.05
CA GLY A 12 -1.56 10.94 -1.60
C GLY A 12 -0.63 9.83 -1.13
N ILE A 13 0.25 10.13 -0.17
CA ILE A 13 1.22 9.18 0.40
C ILE A 13 0.94 9.03 1.89
N VAL A 14 0.84 7.79 2.37
CA VAL A 14 0.89 7.44 3.79
C VAL A 14 2.30 6.94 4.07
N PRO A 15 3.19 7.74 4.68
CA PRO A 15 4.56 7.32 4.91
C PRO A 15 4.61 6.32 6.07
N VAL A 16 4.97 5.07 5.76
CA VAL A 16 5.22 4.02 6.73
C VAL A 16 6.73 3.83 6.86
N SER A 17 7.31 4.26 7.97
CA SER A 17 8.77 4.22 8.17
C SER A 17 9.11 4.10 9.65
N ALA A 18 10.25 3.47 9.98
CA ALA A 18 10.81 3.47 11.33
C ALA A 18 11.55 4.78 11.67
N SER A 19 12.00 5.52 10.65
CA SER A 19 12.70 6.79 10.77
C SER A 19 11.80 7.99 10.40
N PRO A 20 12.15 9.21 10.84
CA PRO A 20 11.51 10.43 10.32
C PRO A 20 11.64 10.51 8.80
N VAL A 21 10.56 10.91 8.14
CA VAL A 21 10.52 11.18 6.70
C VAL A 21 10.15 12.64 6.51
N GLN A 22 11.02 13.40 5.86
CA GLN A 22 10.70 14.76 5.40
C GLN A 22 10.49 14.70 3.90
N TYR A 23 9.36 15.23 3.45
CA TYR A 23 9.00 15.30 2.04
C TYR A 23 8.38 16.66 1.76
N ASP A 24 9.11 17.49 1.04
CA ASP A 24 8.68 18.83 0.60
C ASP A 24 8.21 18.83 -0.86
N GLY A 25 7.96 17.64 -1.42
CA GLY A 25 7.50 17.50 -2.79
C GLY A 25 5.99 17.76 -2.95
N PRO A 26 5.49 17.70 -4.19
CA PRO A 26 4.13 18.12 -4.53
C PRO A 26 3.00 17.14 -4.17
N CYS A 27 3.31 15.92 -3.74
CA CYS A 27 2.29 14.96 -3.29
C CYS A 27 1.69 15.40 -1.96
N TRP A 28 0.41 15.11 -1.75
CA TRP A 28 -0.16 15.18 -0.40
C TRP A 28 0.46 14.09 0.46
N THR A 29 0.85 14.41 1.69
CA THR A 29 1.39 13.45 2.65
C THR A 29 0.54 13.41 3.90
N ALA A 30 0.24 12.20 4.36
CA ALA A 30 -0.33 11.97 5.68
C ALA A 30 0.76 12.07 6.75
N GLU A 31 0.36 12.09 8.02
CA GLU A 31 1.30 11.91 9.12
C GLU A 31 2.00 10.55 9.01
N ARG A 32 3.30 10.53 9.28
CA ARG A 32 4.11 9.30 9.28
C ARG A 32 3.64 8.37 10.38
N VAL A 33 3.52 7.09 10.02
CA VAL A 33 3.15 6.00 10.93
C VAL A 33 4.29 4.99 11.05
N SER A 34 4.38 4.35 12.21
CA SER A 34 5.33 3.26 12.44
C SER A 34 4.89 2.01 11.65
N PRO A 35 5.83 1.20 11.12
CA PRO A 35 5.49 -0.09 10.48
C PRO A 35 4.77 -1.05 11.43
N SER A 36 5.04 -0.95 12.74
CA SER A 36 4.36 -1.74 13.77
C SER A 36 2.96 -1.23 14.13
N ASP A 37 2.59 -0.01 13.71
CA ASP A 37 1.30 0.61 14.02
C ASP A 37 0.28 0.35 12.91
N LEU A 38 -0.20 -0.90 12.82
CA LEU A 38 -1.19 -1.31 11.82
C LEU A 38 -2.50 -0.53 11.94
N THR A 39 -2.85 -0.07 13.13
CA THR A 39 -4.03 0.76 13.38
C THR A 39 -3.84 2.15 12.76
N GLY A 40 -2.70 2.80 13.02
CA GLY A 40 -2.35 4.09 12.43
C GLY A 40 -2.32 4.03 10.91
N ILE A 41 -1.74 2.96 10.33
CA ILE A 41 -1.73 2.73 8.88
C ILE A 41 -3.17 2.65 8.35
N SER A 42 -4.05 1.90 9.01
CA SER A 42 -5.48 1.78 8.61
C SER A 42 -6.24 3.11 8.69
N ILE A 43 -5.96 3.92 9.72
CA ILE A 43 -6.57 5.25 9.89
C ILE A 43 -6.11 6.19 8.76
N GLN A 44 -4.82 6.24 8.47
CA GLN A 44 -4.30 7.12 7.41
C GLN A 44 -4.76 6.66 6.02
N PHE A 45 -4.82 5.35 5.79
CA PHE A 45 -5.45 4.79 4.58
C PHE A 45 -6.90 5.27 4.43
N SER A 46 -7.71 5.12 5.48
CA SER A 46 -9.11 5.55 5.49
C SER A 46 -9.28 7.05 5.23
N ARG A 47 -8.35 7.87 5.74
CA ARG A 47 -8.30 9.32 5.48
C ARG A 47 -7.88 9.65 4.05
N GLY A 48 -6.97 8.88 3.45
CA GLY A 48 -6.53 9.08 2.08
C GLY A 48 -7.58 8.65 1.06
N GLU A 49 -8.22 7.50 1.27
CA GLU A 49 -9.16 6.94 0.29
C GLU A 49 -10.40 7.81 0.06
N ARG A 50 -10.74 8.73 0.98
CA ARG A 50 -11.90 9.63 0.80
C ARG A 50 -11.69 10.61 -0.36
N TYR A 51 -10.45 10.82 -0.78
CA TYR A 51 -10.09 11.67 -1.91
C TYR A 51 -10.03 10.90 -3.24
N LEU A 52 -10.15 9.56 -3.22
CA LEU A 52 -10.15 8.74 -4.43
C LEU A 52 -11.54 8.72 -5.08
N ALA A 53 -11.55 8.91 -6.40
CA ALA A 53 -12.74 8.75 -7.21
C ALA A 53 -12.99 7.26 -7.54
N ALA A 54 -14.26 6.85 -7.55
CA ALA A 54 -14.63 5.49 -7.97
C ALA A 54 -14.22 5.25 -9.43
N ASP A 55 -13.92 3.99 -9.78
CA ASP A 55 -13.52 3.51 -11.12
C ASP A 55 -12.16 4.01 -11.65
N THR A 56 -11.68 5.16 -11.18
CA THR A 56 -10.41 5.78 -11.60
C THR A 56 -9.36 5.85 -10.51
N GLY A 57 -9.75 5.73 -9.24
CA GLY A 57 -8.87 5.76 -8.08
C GLY A 57 -7.96 4.54 -7.99
N TRP A 58 -6.73 4.78 -7.54
CA TRP A 58 -5.73 3.74 -7.32
C TRP A 58 -5.29 3.73 -5.86
N VAL A 59 -5.12 2.52 -5.33
CA VAL A 59 -4.44 2.24 -4.07
C VAL A 59 -3.20 1.43 -4.41
N VAL A 60 -2.04 1.94 -4.01
CA VAL A 60 -0.76 1.26 -4.20
C VAL A 60 -0.15 1.02 -2.83
N VAL A 61 0.16 -0.23 -2.54
CA VAL A 61 0.93 -0.62 -1.35
C VAL A 61 2.28 -1.14 -1.84
N ASP A 62 3.36 -0.60 -1.28
CA ASP A 62 4.72 -1.00 -1.61
C ASP A 62 5.53 -1.19 -0.31
N GLY A 63 6.63 -1.94 -0.41
CA GLY A 63 7.51 -2.22 0.74
C GLY A 63 6.99 -3.29 1.71
N LEU A 64 6.19 -4.26 1.24
CA LEU A 64 5.67 -5.34 2.07
C LEU A 64 6.76 -6.16 2.78
N GLY A 65 7.88 -6.43 2.11
CA GLY A 65 9.00 -7.17 2.70
C GLY A 65 9.55 -6.47 3.96
N THR A 66 9.71 -5.15 3.88
CA THR A 66 10.11 -4.34 5.03
C THR A 66 9.08 -4.40 6.15
N MET A 67 7.79 -4.36 5.83
CA MET A 67 6.72 -4.48 6.84
C MET A 67 6.81 -5.80 7.62
N LEU A 68 7.15 -6.90 6.96
CA LEU A 68 7.31 -8.22 7.60
C LEU A 68 8.46 -8.27 8.62
N MET A 69 9.39 -7.31 8.60
CA MET A 69 10.42 -7.18 9.65
C MET A 69 9.89 -6.61 10.96
N TYR A 70 8.73 -5.94 10.94
CA TYR A 70 8.15 -5.25 12.09
C TYR A 70 6.85 -5.87 12.59
N VAL A 71 6.14 -6.61 11.75
CA VAL A 71 4.85 -7.21 12.09
C VAL A 71 4.75 -8.67 11.63
N GLU A 72 3.97 -9.45 12.38
CA GLU A 72 3.65 -10.83 11.99
C GLU A 72 2.93 -10.87 10.64
N GLU A 73 3.30 -11.85 9.81
CA GLU A 73 2.70 -12.07 8.48
C GLU A 73 1.17 -12.14 8.55
N THR A 74 0.62 -12.84 9.54
CA THR A 74 -0.84 -13.00 9.69
C THR A 74 -1.56 -11.68 9.95
N LYS A 75 -0.93 -10.74 10.67
CA LYS A 75 -1.48 -9.41 10.96
C LYS A 75 -1.37 -8.52 9.72
N LEU A 76 -0.24 -8.56 9.02
CA LEU A 76 -0.07 -7.83 7.76
C LEU A 76 -1.05 -8.32 6.69
N TYR A 77 -1.22 -9.64 6.56
CA TYR A 77 -2.19 -10.26 5.66
C TYR A 77 -3.62 -9.78 5.95
N ARG A 78 -4.02 -9.71 7.22
CA ARG A 78 -5.34 -9.19 7.61
C ARG A 78 -5.51 -7.71 7.22
N LEU A 79 -4.49 -6.89 7.43
CA LEU A 79 -4.53 -5.47 7.04
C LEU A 79 -4.68 -5.32 5.53
N LEU A 80 -3.88 -6.03 4.74
CA LEU A 80 -3.97 -5.96 3.28
C LEU A 80 -5.28 -6.53 2.74
N SER A 81 -5.74 -7.65 3.31
CA SER A 81 -7.06 -8.20 2.97
C SER A 81 -8.17 -7.18 3.21
N HIS A 82 -8.08 -6.39 4.29
CA HIS A 82 -9.00 -5.29 4.55
C HIS A 82 -8.91 -4.20 3.48
N PHE A 83 -7.70 -3.75 3.11
CA PHE A 83 -7.52 -2.72 2.08
C PHE A 83 -8.02 -3.16 0.71
N VAL A 84 -7.70 -4.38 0.30
CA VAL A 84 -8.15 -4.96 -0.98
C VAL A 84 -9.67 -5.09 -1.01
N THR A 85 -10.29 -5.61 0.05
CA THR A 85 -11.75 -5.75 0.14
C THR A 85 -12.44 -4.39 0.06
N ARG A 86 -11.88 -3.40 0.75
CA ARG A 86 -12.43 -2.03 0.77
C ARG A 86 -12.26 -1.32 -0.57
N ALA A 87 -11.09 -1.45 -1.20
CA ALA A 87 -10.83 -0.94 -2.54
C ALA A 87 -11.80 -1.56 -3.56
N ARG A 88 -12.00 -2.89 -3.51
CA ARG A 88 -12.96 -3.60 -4.37
C ARG A 88 -14.38 -3.08 -4.19
N GLY A 89 -14.83 -2.90 -2.93
CA GLY A 89 -16.16 -2.36 -2.62
C GLY A 89 -16.39 -0.93 -3.15
N ARG A 90 -15.33 -0.14 -3.32
CA ARG A 90 -15.39 1.23 -3.87
C ARG A 90 -14.98 1.32 -5.34
N ARG A 91 -14.72 0.19 -6.00
CA ARG A 91 -14.26 0.10 -7.40
C ARG A 91 -12.95 0.85 -7.64
N PHE A 92 -12.04 0.79 -6.67
CA PHE A 92 -10.67 1.26 -6.84
C PHE A 92 -9.78 0.16 -7.41
N ARG A 93 -8.77 0.54 -8.17
CA ARG A 93 -7.69 -0.36 -8.58
C ARG A 93 -6.72 -0.50 -7.41
N HIS A 94 -6.39 -1.73 -7.04
CA HIS A 94 -5.44 -2.01 -5.98
C HIS A 94 -4.21 -2.71 -6.55
N VAL A 95 -3.02 -2.22 -6.19
CA VAL A 95 -1.73 -2.81 -6.57
C VAL A 95 -0.89 -3.02 -5.31
N THR A 96 -0.28 -4.19 -5.20
CA THR A 96 0.63 -4.54 -4.11
C THR A 96 1.98 -4.89 -4.72
N GLY A 97 3.02 -4.15 -4.34
CA GLY A 97 4.41 -4.46 -4.64
C GLY A 97 4.99 -5.41 -3.59
N ILE A 98 5.56 -6.52 -4.05
CA ILE A 98 6.29 -7.47 -3.22
C ILE A 98 7.53 -7.89 -4.01
N ALA A 99 8.70 -7.90 -3.37
CA ALA A 99 9.91 -8.41 -3.98
C ALA A 99 9.96 -9.93 -3.72
N ASP A 100 10.17 -10.73 -4.76
CA ASP A 100 10.09 -12.19 -4.67
C ASP A 100 11.22 -12.79 -3.82
N ASP A 101 12.35 -12.09 -3.71
CA ASP A 101 13.55 -12.50 -2.97
C ASP A 101 13.51 -12.18 -1.47
N VAL A 102 12.55 -11.36 -1.02
CA VAL A 102 12.45 -10.95 0.40
C VAL A 102 11.40 -11.73 1.20
N VAL A 103 10.65 -12.63 0.56
CA VAL A 103 9.64 -13.47 1.22
C VAL A 103 9.76 -14.93 0.82
N SER A 104 9.23 -15.84 1.63
CA SER A 104 9.10 -17.24 1.23
C SER A 104 8.10 -17.38 0.08
N SER A 105 8.24 -18.44 -0.73
CA SER A 105 7.27 -18.78 -1.79
C SER A 105 5.84 -18.94 -1.28
N ASP A 106 5.68 -19.50 -0.08
CA ASP A 106 4.38 -19.71 0.55
C ASP A 106 3.75 -18.38 0.97
N THR A 107 4.55 -17.49 1.56
CA THR A 107 4.14 -16.13 1.91
C THR A 107 3.75 -15.35 0.64
N LEU A 108 4.54 -15.45 -0.42
CA LEU A 108 4.26 -14.82 -1.71
C LEU A 108 2.93 -15.31 -2.30
N ALA A 109 2.75 -16.63 -2.42
CA ALA A 109 1.53 -17.24 -2.94
C ALA A 109 0.29 -16.83 -2.11
N ARG A 110 0.45 -16.74 -0.78
CA ARG A 110 -0.60 -16.27 0.11
C ARG A 110 -1.00 -14.82 -0.18
N PHE A 111 -0.05 -13.89 -0.32
CA PHE A 111 -0.38 -12.50 -0.65
C PHE A 111 -0.94 -12.36 -2.07
N GLN A 112 -0.44 -13.11 -3.04
CA GLN A 112 -0.97 -13.15 -4.41
C GLN A 112 -2.45 -13.53 -4.43
N SER A 113 -2.88 -14.45 -3.56
CA SER A 113 -4.30 -14.88 -3.48
C SER A 113 -5.29 -13.77 -3.10
N LEU A 114 -4.83 -12.61 -2.61
CA LEU A 114 -5.68 -11.44 -2.37
C LEU A 114 -6.08 -10.74 -3.66
N HIS A 115 -5.33 -10.91 -4.74
CA HIS A 115 -5.44 -10.15 -5.97
C HIS A 115 -6.03 -10.99 -7.11
N ASP A 116 -6.71 -10.31 -8.02
CA ASP A 116 -7.33 -10.96 -9.19
C ASP A 116 -6.27 -11.39 -10.23
N ARG A 117 -5.08 -10.78 -10.19
CA ARG A 117 -3.93 -11.10 -11.04
C ARG A 117 -2.62 -10.76 -10.36
N SER A 118 -1.56 -11.46 -10.75
CA SER A 118 -0.17 -11.18 -10.38
C SER A 118 0.69 -11.10 -11.63
N VAL A 119 1.67 -10.20 -11.61
CA VAL A 119 2.66 -10.03 -12.69
C VAL A 119 4.03 -9.90 -12.09
N SER A 120 5.02 -10.54 -12.71
CA SER A 120 6.44 -10.34 -12.38
C SER A 120 7.00 -9.27 -13.32
N LEU A 121 7.82 -8.37 -12.78
CA LEU A 121 8.53 -7.36 -13.56
C LEU A 121 9.96 -7.88 -13.75
N GLU A 122 10.39 -8.01 -15.01
CA GLU A 122 11.77 -8.33 -15.39
C GLU A 122 12.67 -7.08 -15.41
#